data_AF-A0A969KVQ9-F1
#
_entry.id   AF-A0A969KVQ9-F1
#
_cell.length_a   1.000
_cell.length_b   1.000
_cell.length_c   1.000
_cell.angle_alpha   90.00
_cell.angle_beta   90.00
_cell.angle_gamma   90.00
#
_symmetry.space_group_name_H-M   'P 1'
#
loop_
_entity.id
_entity.type
_entity.pdbx_description
1 polymer ?
#
loop_
_entity_poly.entity_id
_entity_poly.type
_entity_poly.pdbx_seq_one_letter_code
_entity_poly.pdbx_strand_id
1 'polypeptide(L)'
;ITAGVGETATGQGGTLQLSSDRLSVREGGAITVGTSGRGNAGGLNINTNAAVEVIGTSPNGERSSVISAGTALSATGDGGDVTISTQQLQVGDGGLILLDTFGEGDAGDLAIHARESVDVVGVSANGGASVIAAGVGAVATGEGGDVSIATQDLTVRRGGVILVSTFGRGDAGELEIDADAVNVVGTSANGRLPSGIVAEVGRGRSGREGMWRSTLAI
;
A
#
# COMPACT_ATOMS: atom_id res chain seq x y z
N ILE A 1 -13.42 -7.90 -4.41
CA ILE A 1 -12.96 -9.30 -4.32
C ILE A 1 -12.29 -9.45 -2.98
N THR A 2 -12.60 -10.52 -2.23
CA THR A 2 -12.00 -10.71 -0.91
C THR A 2 -11.58 -12.16 -0.76
N ALA A 3 -10.35 -12.39 -0.30
CA ALA A 3 -10.00 -13.59 0.45
C ALA A 3 -9.42 -13.19 1.79
N GLY A 4 -9.51 -14.09 2.75
CA GLY A 4 -8.94 -13.82 4.04
C GLY A 4 -9.31 -14.86 5.07
N VAL A 5 -8.72 -14.69 6.24
CA VAL A 5 -8.95 -15.56 7.40
C VAL A 5 -9.86 -14.80 8.37
N GLY A 6 -10.99 -15.40 8.70
CA GLY A 6 -11.96 -14.83 9.65
C GLY A 6 -11.48 -14.90 11.11
N GLU A 7 -12.13 -14.16 11.99
CA GLU A 7 -11.74 -13.94 13.39
C GLU A 7 -11.55 -15.22 14.23
N THR A 8 -12.29 -16.28 13.93
CA THR A 8 -12.17 -17.57 14.61
C THR A 8 -11.36 -18.61 13.84
N ALA A 9 -10.93 -18.27 12.61
CA ALA A 9 -10.23 -19.18 11.74
C ALA A 9 -8.73 -19.22 12.07
N THR A 10 -8.19 -20.45 12.04
CA THR A 10 -6.76 -20.74 12.27
C THR A 10 -6.07 -21.25 11.00
N GLY A 11 -6.81 -21.41 9.90
CA GLY A 11 -6.27 -21.81 8.61
C GLY A 11 -5.61 -20.64 7.87
N GLN A 12 -4.68 -20.94 6.97
CA GLN A 12 -4.03 -19.93 6.13
C GLN A 12 -4.97 -19.41 5.04
N GLY A 13 -4.88 -18.11 4.75
CA GLY A 13 -5.61 -17.48 3.67
C GLY A 13 -5.14 -17.98 2.30
N GLY A 14 -6.06 -18.02 1.34
CA GLY A 14 -5.74 -18.38 -0.04
C GLY A 14 -5.03 -17.25 -0.79
N THR A 15 -4.27 -17.60 -1.82
CA THR A 15 -3.66 -16.62 -2.73
C THR A 15 -4.64 -16.23 -3.84
N LEU A 16 -4.83 -14.93 -4.05
CA LEU A 16 -5.53 -14.39 -5.22
C LEU A 16 -4.57 -14.22 -6.39
N GLN A 17 -4.98 -14.71 -7.56
CA GLN A 17 -4.27 -14.54 -8.83
C GLN A 17 -5.18 -13.76 -9.77
N LEU A 18 -4.78 -12.55 -10.16
CA LEU A 18 -5.50 -11.70 -11.10
C LEU A 18 -4.64 -11.52 -12.34
N SER A 19 -5.12 -11.99 -13.50
CA SER A 19 -4.45 -11.84 -14.78
C SER A 19 -5.39 -11.22 -15.81
N SER A 20 -5.02 -10.07 -16.35
CA SER A 20 -5.80 -9.34 -17.35
C SER A 20 -4.93 -8.39 -18.15
N ASP A 21 -5.43 -7.82 -19.24
CA ASP A 21 -4.68 -6.74 -19.90
C ASP A 21 -4.68 -5.46 -19.07
N ARG A 22 -5.84 -5.12 -18.49
CA ARG A 22 -6.02 -3.98 -17.57
C ARG A 22 -6.81 -4.42 -16.35
N LEU A 23 -6.42 -3.92 -15.18
CA LEU A 23 -7.18 -4.03 -13.94
C LEU A 23 -7.57 -2.63 -13.47
N SER A 24 -8.86 -2.42 -13.18
CA SER A 24 -9.38 -1.12 -12.73
C SER A 24 -10.22 -1.30 -11.48
N VAL A 25 -9.74 -0.73 -10.37
CA VAL A 25 -10.40 -0.63 -9.08
C VAL A 25 -10.87 0.82 -8.92
N ARG A 26 -12.16 1.05 -9.13
CA ARG A 26 -12.77 2.38 -9.16
C ARG A 26 -14.06 2.42 -8.35
N GLU A 27 -14.57 3.63 -8.11
CA GLU A 27 -15.89 3.86 -7.52
C GLU A 27 -16.08 3.18 -6.15
N GLY A 28 -15.01 3.12 -5.34
CA GLY A 28 -15.02 2.48 -4.03
C GLY A 28 -14.97 0.95 -4.10
N GLY A 29 -14.52 0.40 -5.24
CA GLY A 29 -14.20 -1.01 -5.39
C GLY A 29 -13.04 -1.43 -4.46
N ALA A 30 -13.06 -2.67 -4.01
CA ALA A 30 -12.06 -3.20 -3.10
C ALA A 30 -11.54 -4.57 -3.55
N ILE A 31 -10.22 -4.76 -3.49
CA ILE A 31 -9.55 -6.06 -3.53
C ILE A 31 -8.83 -6.24 -2.21
N THR A 32 -9.20 -7.27 -1.45
CA THR A 32 -8.68 -7.45 -0.08
C THR A 32 -8.19 -8.87 0.13
N VAL A 33 -6.97 -9.01 0.65
CA VAL A 33 -6.37 -10.27 1.11
C VAL A 33 -5.82 -10.09 2.52
N GLY A 34 -6.63 -10.32 3.55
CA GLY A 34 -6.22 -10.02 4.93
C GLY A 34 -6.58 -11.09 5.93
N THR A 35 -6.16 -10.90 7.17
CA THR A 35 -6.57 -11.75 8.29
C THR A 35 -7.18 -10.92 9.41
N SER A 36 -8.26 -11.43 9.97
CA SER A 36 -8.84 -10.92 11.22
C SER A 36 -8.70 -11.92 12.37
N GLY A 37 -8.03 -13.06 12.14
CA GLY A 37 -7.99 -14.19 13.07
C GLY A 37 -6.56 -14.62 13.40
N ARG A 38 -6.39 -15.91 13.70
CA ARG A 38 -5.08 -16.47 14.10
C ARG A 38 -4.28 -17.03 12.93
N GLY A 39 -4.93 -17.36 11.83
CA GLY A 39 -4.25 -17.82 10.62
C GLY A 39 -3.72 -16.65 9.81
N ASN A 40 -2.58 -16.84 9.16
CA ASN A 40 -1.96 -15.84 8.30
C ASN A 40 -2.81 -15.58 7.06
N ALA A 41 -2.82 -14.34 6.58
CA ALA A 41 -3.40 -14.01 5.29
C ALA A 41 -2.66 -14.76 4.16
N GLY A 42 -3.31 -14.88 3.00
CA GLY A 42 -2.66 -15.37 1.80
C GLY A 42 -1.97 -14.23 1.05
N GLY A 43 -1.61 -14.44 -0.21
CA GLY A 43 -1.05 -13.39 -1.06
C GLY A 43 -2.03 -12.83 -2.11
N LEU A 44 -1.66 -11.71 -2.72
CA LEU A 44 -2.31 -11.16 -3.91
C LEU A 44 -1.27 -10.96 -5.01
N ASN A 45 -1.46 -11.67 -6.12
CA ASN A 45 -0.65 -11.53 -7.31
C ASN A 45 -1.49 -10.90 -8.42
N ILE A 46 -1.10 -9.71 -8.84
CA ILE A 46 -1.70 -8.99 -9.95
C ILE A 46 -0.69 -8.97 -11.09
N ASN A 47 -1.06 -9.58 -12.22
CA ASN A 47 -0.26 -9.55 -13.44
C ASN A 47 -1.10 -8.94 -14.56
N THR A 48 -0.68 -7.77 -15.03
CA THR A 48 -1.34 -7.09 -16.14
C THR A 48 -0.38 -6.75 -17.25
N ASN A 49 -0.87 -6.82 -18.49
CA ASN A 49 -0.05 -6.47 -19.65
C ASN A 49 0.08 -4.95 -19.81
N ALA A 50 -0.97 -4.19 -19.50
CA ALA A 50 -1.03 -2.75 -19.79
C ALA A 50 -1.11 -1.88 -18.52
N ALA A 51 -2.10 -2.08 -17.65
CA ALA A 51 -2.20 -1.20 -16.48
C ALA A 51 -2.97 -1.77 -15.29
N VAL A 52 -2.60 -1.27 -14.11
CA VAL A 52 -3.39 -1.35 -12.88
C VAL A 52 -3.78 0.05 -12.46
N GLU A 53 -5.08 0.27 -12.22
CA GLU A 53 -5.62 1.55 -11.80
C GLU A 53 -6.39 1.39 -10.50
N VAL A 54 -5.99 2.12 -9.46
CA VAL A 54 -6.72 2.23 -8.19
C VAL A 54 -7.09 3.68 -8.00
N ILE A 55 -8.32 4.04 -8.41
CA ILE A 55 -8.69 5.44 -8.61
C ILE A 55 -10.01 5.79 -7.93
N GLY A 56 -10.01 6.93 -7.24
CA GLY A 56 -11.22 7.57 -6.75
C GLY A 56 -11.82 6.96 -5.49
N THR A 57 -13.05 7.39 -5.22
CA THR A 57 -13.90 6.94 -4.11
C THR A 57 -15.26 6.49 -4.66
N SER A 58 -16.09 5.88 -3.83
CA SER A 58 -17.50 5.63 -4.12
C SER A 58 -18.24 6.93 -4.48
N PRO A 59 -19.39 6.85 -5.19
CA PRO A 59 -20.13 8.04 -5.61
C PRO A 59 -20.54 8.99 -4.46
N ASN A 60 -20.74 8.45 -3.25
CA ASN A 60 -21.02 9.24 -2.05
C ASN A 60 -19.75 9.72 -1.32
N GLY A 61 -18.56 9.38 -1.81
CA GLY A 61 -17.27 9.78 -1.27
C GLY A 61 -16.86 9.11 0.04
N GLU A 62 -17.61 8.12 0.51
CA GLU A 62 -17.39 7.49 1.82
C GLU A 62 -16.34 6.38 1.81
N ARG A 63 -16.11 5.73 0.65
CA ARG A 63 -15.18 4.61 0.53
C ARG A 63 -14.16 4.88 -0.57
N SER A 64 -12.88 4.81 -0.25
CA SER A 64 -11.83 4.79 -1.28
C SER A 64 -11.86 3.50 -2.09
N SER A 65 -11.47 3.60 -3.36
CA SER A 65 -11.07 2.44 -4.14
C SER A 65 -9.77 1.89 -3.55
N VAL A 66 -9.71 0.59 -3.25
CA VAL A 66 -8.62 0.04 -2.43
C VAL A 66 -8.13 -1.33 -2.88
N ILE A 67 -6.81 -1.52 -2.84
CA ILE A 67 -6.16 -2.82 -2.73
C ILE A 67 -5.61 -2.92 -1.31
N SER A 68 -5.98 -3.95 -0.55
CA SER A 68 -5.48 -4.11 0.81
C SER A 68 -5.06 -5.52 1.14
N ALA A 69 -4.01 -5.64 1.95
CA ALA A 69 -3.56 -6.94 2.46
C ALA A 69 -3.11 -6.93 3.93
N GLY A 70 -3.70 -6.04 4.72
CA GLY A 70 -3.38 -5.88 6.14
C GLY A 70 -4.05 -6.86 7.11
N THR A 71 -3.81 -6.65 8.40
CA THR A 71 -4.41 -7.41 9.51
C THR A 71 -5.43 -6.58 10.30
N ALA A 72 -6.44 -7.21 10.90
CA ALA A 72 -7.36 -6.51 11.79
C ALA A 72 -6.78 -6.33 13.21
N LEU A 73 -7.37 -5.42 14.00
CA LEU A 73 -6.92 -5.08 15.36
C LEU A 73 -6.75 -6.28 16.32
N SER A 74 -7.55 -7.34 16.15
CA SER A 74 -7.52 -8.54 17.00
C SER A 74 -6.87 -9.74 16.32
N ALA A 75 -6.28 -9.55 15.14
CA ALA A 75 -5.58 -10.60 14.42
C ALA A 75 -4.24 -10.89 15.07
N THR A 76 -3.88 -12.17 15.15
CA THR A 76 -2.54 -12.63 15.55
C THR A 76 -1.81 -13.34 14.42
N GLY A 77 -2.48 -13.58 13.29
CA GLY A 77 -1.83 -14.03 12.07
C GLY A 77 -1.27 -12.84 11.27
N ASP A 78 -0.32 -13.14 10.40
CA ASP A 78 0.38 -12.13 9.61
C ASP A 78 -0.46 -11.63 8.42
N GLY A 79 -0.13 -10.42 7.97
CA GLY A 79 -0.66 -9.80 6.76
C GLY A 79 -0.28 -10.55 5.49
N GLY A 80 -0.88 -10.15 4.38
CA GLY A 80 -0.70 -10.79 3.09
C GLY A 80 0.26 -10.02 2.20
N ASP A 81 1.11 -10.75 1.48
CA ASP A 81 2.01 -10.14 0.51
C ASP A 81 1.28 -9.78 -0.78
N VAL A 82 1.65 -8.65 -1.37
CA VAL A 82 1.09 -8.17 -2.63
C VAL A 82 2.20 -7.99 -3.66
N THR A 83 2.08 -8.68 -4.79
CA THR A 83 2.92 -8.45 -5.96
C THR A 83 2.09 -7.88 -7.11
N ILE A 84 2.52 -6.73 -7.64
CA ILE A 84 1.91 -6.08 -8.81
C ILE A 84 2.93 -6.05 -9.94
N SER A 85 2.66 -6.78 -11.02
CA SER A 85 3.43 -6.74 -12.26
C SER A 85 2.59 -6.09 -13.35
N THR A 86 3.05 -4.96 -13.91
CA THR A 86 2.30 -4.20 -14.92
C THR A 86 3.23 -3.42 -15.85
N GLN A 87 2.70 -2.79 -16.89
CA GLN A 87 3.40 -1.71 -17.59
C GLN A 87 3.25 -0.40 -16.81
N GLN A 88 2.03 -0.04 -16.42
CA GLN A 88 1.73 1.21 -15.73
C GLN A 88 0.87 0.98 -14.48
N LEU A 89 1.30 1.50 -13.33
CA LEU A 89 0.50 1.52 -12.11
C LEU A 89 0.05 2.96 -11.82
N GLN A 90 -1.26 3.15 -11.65
CA GLN A 90 -1.83 4.43 -11.24
C GLN A 90 -2.63 4.29 -9.95
N VAL A 91 -2.23 5.05 -8.93
CA VAL A 91 -2.97 5.24 -7.68
C VAL A 91 -3.36 6.70 -7.59
N GLY A 92 -4.65 6.99 -7.73
CA GLY A 92 -5.06 8.37 -7.97
C GLY A 92 -6.40 8.80 -7.37
N ASP A 93 -6.54 10.11 -7.22
CA ASP A 93 -7.76 10.79 -6.80
C ASP A 93 -8.42 10.17 -5.54
N GLY A 94 -7.60 9.72 -4.59
CA GLY A 94 -8.01 9.12 -3.31
C GLY A 94 -8.05 7.59 -3.29
N GLY A 95 -7.51 6.93 -4.33
CA GLY A 95 -7.26 5.49 -4.33
C GLY A 95 -6.14 5.09 -3.35
N LEU A 96 -6.20 3.84 -2.86
CA LEU A 96 -5.34 3.37 -1.77
C LEU A 96 -4.77 1.97 -2.06
N ILE A 97 -3.49 1.76 -1.75
CA ILE A 97 -2.87 0.43 -1.61
C ILE A 97 -2.33 0.32 -0.19
N LEU A 98 -2.87 -0.58 0.63
CA LEU A 98 -2.62 -0.62 2.08
C LEU A 98 -2.29 -2.02 2.60
N LEU A 99 -1.13 -2.17 3.24
CA LEU A 99 -0.67 -3.44 3.82
C LEU A 99 -0.48 -3.34 5.34
N ASP A 100 -1.15 -2.38 5.99
CA ASP A 100 -0.96 -2.10 7.42
C ASP A 100 -1.36 -3.27 8.34
N THR A 101 -0.56 -3.53 9.37
CA THR A 101 -0.96 -4.40 10.49
C THR A 101 -1.56 -3.57 11.62
N PHE A 102 -2.73 -3.98 12.11
CA PHE A 102 -3.37 -3.37 13.28
C PHE A 102 -3.34 -4.28 14.52
N GLY A 103 -2.95 -5.54 14.36
CA GLY A 103 -2.94 -6.56 15.42
C GLY A 103 -1.55 -6.91 15.93
N GLU A 104 -1.41 -8.16 16.36
CA GLU A 104 -0.14 -8.71 16.88
C GLU A 104 0.75 -9.30 15.78
N GLY A 105 0.16 -9.76 14.67
CA GLY A 105 0.89 -10.31 13.53
C GLY A 105 1.59 -9.23 12.69
N ASP A 106 2.54 -9.65 11.88
CA ASP A 106 3.34 -8.74 11.07
C ASP A 106 2.55 -8.20 9.86
N ALA A 107 2.91 -7.04 9.34
CA ALA A 107 2.39 -6.55 8.07
C ALA A 107 3.00 -7.34 6.89
N GLY A 108 2.26 -7.44 5.78
CA GLY A 108 2.77 -8.08 4.56
C GLY A 108 3.57 -7.14 3.68
N ASP A 109 4.34 -7.70 2.75
CA ASP A 109 5.22 -6.94 1.87
C ASP A 109 4.53 -6.54 0.56
N LEU A 110 4.91 -5.37 0.01
CA LEU A 110 4.45 -4.89 -1.28
C LEU A 110 5.60 -4.84 -2.28
N ALA A 111 5.50 -5.62 -3.36
CA ALA A 111 6.40 -5.55 -4.50
C ALA A 111 5.66 -5.01 -5.74
N ILE A 112 6.12 -3.87 -6.26
CA ILE A 112 5.61 -3.26 -7.49
C ILE A 112 6.69 -3.33 -8.56
N HIS A 113 6.37 -4.04 -9.65
CA HIS A 113 7.17 -4.08 -10.87
C HIS A 113 6.36 -3.47 -12.01
N ALA A 114 6.56 -2.18 -12.27
CA ALA A 114 5.89 -1.46 -13.35
C ALA A 114 6.91 -1.07 -14.43
N ARG A 115 6.80 -1.65 -15.62
CA ARG A 115 7.84 -1.50 -16.67
C ARG A 115 8.05 -0.05 -17.13
N GLU A 116 7.01 0.78 -17.09
CA GLU A 116 7.06 2.15 -17.60
C GLU A 116 6.88 3.16 -16.47
N SER A 117 5.77 3.10 -15.72
CA SER A 117 5.53 4.12 -14.69
C SER A 117 4.77 3.64 -13.46
N VAL A 118 5.04 4.34 -12.35
CA VAL A 118 4.21 4.35 -11.15
C VAL A 118 3.80 5.79 -10.86
N ASP A 119 2.49 6.03 -10.86
CA ASP A 119 1.88 7.34 -10.63
C ASP A 119 1.04 7.34 -9.36
N VAL A 120 1.50 8.00 -8.29
CA VAL A 120 0.73 8.24 -7.07
C VAL A 120 0.31 9.70 -7.02
N VAL A 121 -0.94 9.98 -7.41
CA VAL A 121 -1.32 11.34 -7.79
C VAL A 121 -2.70 11.77 -7.32
N GLY A 122 -2.74 12.92 -6.66
CA GLY A 122 -3.98 13.65 -6.40
C GLY A 122 -4.66 13.26 -5.10
N VAL A 123 -5.85 13.83 -4.90
CA VAL A 123 -6.69 13.66 -3.72
C VAL A 123 -8.14 13.46 -4.16
N SER A 124 -8.94 12.79 -3.34
CA SER A 124 -10.39 12.67 -3.58
C SER A 124 -11.08 14.01 -3.47
N ALA A 125 -12.34 14.09 -3.93
CA ALA A 125 -13.18 15.27 -3.78
C ALA A 125 -13.35 15.71 -2.31
N ASN A 126 -13.26 14.75 -1.38
CA ASN A 126 -13.35 15.00 0.06
C ASN A 126 -12.00 15.36 0.69
N GLY A 127 -10.94 15.46 -0.10
CA GLY A 127 -9.59 15.80 0.34
C GLY A 127 -8.78 14.63 0.90
N GLY A 128 -9.20 13.39 0.68
CA GLY A 128 -8.42 12.20 1.05
C GLY A 128 -7.24 12.01 0.09
N ALA A 129 -6.05 11.74 0.61
CA ALA A 129 -4.85 11.51 -0.21
C ALA A 129 -4.95 10.22 -1.03
N SER A 130 -4.19 10.17 -2.13
CA SER A 130 -3.88 8.90 -2.80
C SER A 130 -2.64 8.31 -2.15
N VAL A 131 -2.69 7.06 -1.69
CA VAL A 131 -1.67 6.51 -0.80
C VAL A 131 -1.26 5.10 -1.20
N ILE A 132 0.05 4.85 -1.19
CA ILE A 132 0.63 3.51 -1.07
C ILE A 132 1.26 3.44 0.32
N ALA A 133 0.84 2.49 1.15
CA ALA A 133 1.40 2.34 2.49
C ALA A 133 1.50 0.90 2.97
N ALA A 134 2.55 0.64 3.74
CA ALA A 134 2.73 -0.53 4.57
C ALA A 134 3.24 -0.08 5.94
N GLY A 135 2.78 -0.71 7.02
CA GLY A 135 3.12 -0.19 8.33
C GLY A 135 2.43 -0.85 9.50
N VAL A 136 2.69 -0.29 10.68
CA VAL A 136 2.21 -0.79 11.97
C VAL A 136 1.31 0.27 12.60
N GLY A 137 0.05 -0.10 12.84
CA GLY A 137 -0.92 0.76 13.51
C GLY A 137 -0.54 1.11 14.95
N ALA A 138 -1.10 2.20 15.49
CA ALA A 138 -0.68 2.80 16.77
C ALA A 138 -0.72 1.86 18.00
N VAL A 139 -1.55 0.82 17.92
CA VAL A 139 -1.80 -0.17 18.97
C VAL A 139 -1.30 -1.57 18.60
N ALA A 140 -0.79 -1.73 17.38
CA ALA A 140 -0.24 -2.99 16.88
C ALA A 140 1.17 -3.25 17.45
N THR A 141 1.54 -4.53 17.51
CA THR A 141 2.83 -4.98 18.04
C THR A 141 3.68 -5.76 17.06
N GLY A 142 3.13 -6.14 15.90
CA GLY A 142 3.91 -6.77 14.83
C GLY A 142 4.83 -5.78 14.11
N GLU A 143 5.68 -6.32 13.25
CA GLU A 143 6.64 -5.57 12.44
C GLU A 143 5.97 -4.97 11.18
N GLY A 144 6.51 -3.86 10.70
CA GLY A 144 6.05 -3.22 9.46
C GLY A 144 6.57 -3.95 8.23
N GLY A 145 5.72 -4.06 7.20
CA GLY A 145 6.10 -4.69 5.92
C GLY A 145 6.92 -3.76 5.03
N ASP A 146 7.72 -4.36 4.17
CA ASP A 146 8.58 -3.68 3.22
C ASP A 146 7.79 -3.25 1.97
N VAL A 147 8.22 -2.14 1.37
CA VAL A 147 7.69 -1.69 0.08
C VAL A 147 8.85 -1.57 -0.90
N SER A 148 8.80 -2.34 -1.99
CA SER A 148 9.74 -2.25 -3.10
C SER A 148 9.02 -1.79 -4.38
N ILE A 149 9.60 -0.80 -5.05
CA ILE A 149 9.07 -0.25 -6.30
C ILE A 149 10.19 -0.25 -7.34
N ALA A 150 10.02 -1.04 -8.41
CA ALA A 150 10.87 -1.01 -9.58
C ALA A 150 10.10 -0.45 -10.78
N THR A 151 10.59 0.64 -11.36
CA THR A 151 9.96 1.27 -12.53
C THR A 151 10.92 2.16 -13.31
N GLN A 152 10.56 2.63 -14.51
CA GLN A 152 11.37 3.66 -15.16
C GLN A 152 11.06 5.03 -14.57
N ASP A 153 9.77 5.39 -14.53
CA ASP A 153 9.30 6.69 -14.05
C ASP A 153 8.42 6.56 -12.80
N LEU A 154 8.91 7.02 -11.65
CA LEU A 154 8.10 7.19 -10.44
C LEU A 154 7.66 8.66 -10.29
N THR A 155 6.35 8.90 -10.26
CA THR A 155 5.77 10.24 -10.01
C THR A 155 4.88 10.25 -8.78
N VAL A 156 5.18 11.15 -7.84
CA VAL A 156 4.37 11.40 -6.63
C VAL A 156 4.03 12.89 -6.56
N ARG A 157 2.77 13.25 -6.85
CA ARG A 157 2.39 14.68 -6.97
C ARG A 157 0.94 14.98 -6.59
N ARG A 158 0.61 16.27 -6.48
CA ARG A 158 -0.75 16.77 -6.16
C ARG A 158 -1.33 16.21 -4.85
N GLY A 159 -0.50 15.91 -3.86
CA GLY A 159 -0.90 15.33 -2.56
C GLY A 159 -0.94 13.80 -2.52
N GLY A 160 -0.32 13.13 -3.51
CA GLY A 160 -0.05 11.69 -3.43
C GLY A 160 1.09 11.38 -2.45
N VAL A 161 1.01 10.23 -1.79
CA VAL A 161 1.98 9.85 -0.75
C VAL A 161 2.35 8.37 -0.86
N ILE A 162 3.63 8.08 -0.72
CA ILE A 162 4.15 6.73 -0.46
C ILE A 162 4.72 6.73 0.95
N LEU A 163 4.24 5.83 1.81
CA LEU A 163 4.56 5.84 3.23
C LEU A 163 4.87 4.43 3.74
N VAL A 164 6.04 4.25 4.33
CA VAL A 164 6.32 3.11 5.21
C VAL A 164 6.47 3.64 6.62
N SER A 165 5.66 3.17 7.56
CA SER A 165 5.69 3.72 8.92
C SER A 165 5.30 2.76 10.01
N THR A 166 5.89 2.96 11.20
CA THR A 166 5.42 2.32 12.43
C THR A 166 4.91 3.37 13.42
N PHE A 167 3.65 3.23 13.81
CA PHE A 167 3.06 3.96 14.92
C PHE A 167 2.93 3.08 16.18
N GLY A 168 3.15 1.78 16.05
CA GLY A 168 2.99 0.75 17.07
C GLY A 168 4.23 0.51 17.93
N ARG A 169 4.46 -0.76 18.29
CA ARG A 169 5.65 -1.21 19.05
C ARG A 169 6.69 -1.95 18.20
N GLY A 170 6.38 -2.36 16.97
CA GLY A 170 7.33 -2.95 16.03
C GLY A 170 8.16 -1.93 15.28
N ASP A 171 9.22 -2.40 14.64
CA ASP A 171 10.05 -1.69 13.67
C ASP A 171 9.24 -1.34 12.42
N ALA A 172 9.62 -0.25 11.75
CA ALA A 172 9.09 0.06 10.42
C ALA A 172 9.82 -0.80 9.38
N GLY A 173 9.10 -1.16 8.31
CA GLY A 173 9.72 -1.78 7.14
C GLY A 173 10.64 -0.82 6.38
N GLU A 174 11.32 -1.35 5.37
CA GLU A 174 12.14 -0.64 4.41
C GLU A 174 11.32 -0.16 3.21
N LEU A 175 11.68 1.01 2.68
CA LEU A 175 11.16 1.50 1.41
C LEU A 175 12.30 1.56 0.40
N GLU A 176 12.26 0.65 -0.57
CA GLU A 176 13.22 0.57 -1.67
C GLU A 176 12.57 1.05 -2.98
N ILE A 177 13.26 1.97 -3.66
CA ILE A 177 12.83 2.49 -4.95
C ILE A 177 13.99 2.37 -5.94
N ASP A 178 13.79 1.54 -6.95
CA ASP A 178 14.65 1.39 -8.12
C ASP A 178 13.95 2.05 -9.32
N ALA A 179 14.40 3.25 -9.68
CA ALA A 179 13.84 3.98 -10.80
C ALA A 179 14.85 4.84 -11.55
N ASP A 180 14.66 4.93 -12.88
CA ASP A 180 15.46 5.81 -13.74
C ASP A 180 15.18 7.29 -13.41
N ALA A 181 13.91 7.61 -13.12
CA ALA A 181 13.49 8.96 -12.74
C ALA A 181 12.48 8.94 -11.58
N VAL A 182 12.72 9.82 -10.60
CA VAL A 182 11.82 10.04 -9.45
C VAL A 182 11.41 11.51 -9.39
N ASN A 183 10.10 11.77 -9.49
CA ASN A 183 9.53 13.11 -9.47
C ASN A 183 8.53 13.28 -8.32
N VAL A 184 8.96 13.92 -7.24
CA VAL A 184 8.13 14.22 -6.06
C VAL A 184 7.86 15.72 -5.97
N VAL A 185 6.66 16.17 -6.34
CA VAL A 185 6.39 17.62 -6.47
C VAL A 185 5.01 18.03 -5.97
N GLY A 186 5.04 19.15 -5.24
CA GLY A 186 3.87 19.99 -4.99
C GLY A 186 3.01 19.52 -3.84
N THR A 187 1.90 20.22 -3.66
CA THR A 187 0.89 19.96 -2.65
C THR A 187 -0.45 19.69 -3.31
N SER A 188 -1.41 19.14 -2.57
CA SER A 188 -2.80 19.06 -3.01
C SER A 188 -3.35 20.44 -3.39
N ALA A 189 -4.41 20.49 -4.19
CA ALA A 189 -4.98 21.74 -4.70
C ALA A 189 -5.41 22.73 -3.59
N ASN A 190 -5.73 22.23 -2.39
CA ASN A 190 -6.05 23.03 -1.21
C ASN A 190 -4.82 23.42 -0.35
N GLY A 191 -3.61 23.03 -0.77
CA GLY A 191 -2.35 23.29 -0.08
C GLY A 191 -2.13 22.49 1.21
N ARG A 192 -3.05 21.58 1.58
CA ARG A 192 -3.06 20.93 2.90
C ARG A 192 -2.23 19.65 2.97
N LEU A 193 -2.03 18.96 1.84
CA LEU A 193 -1.35 17.67 1.79
C LEU A 193 -0.12 17.80 0.89
N PRO A 194 1.11 17.80 1.45
CA PRO A 194 2.30 17.72 0.63
C PRO A 194 2.38 16.36 -0.05
N SER A 195 2.94 16.34 -1.27
CA SER A 195 3.31 15.08 -1.91
C SER A 195 4.62 14.60 -1.32
N GLY A 196 4.78 13.30 -1.10
CA GLY A 196 5.96 12.80 -0.40
C GLY A 196 6.18 11.31 -0.51
N ILE A 197 7.44 10.94 -0.34
CA ILE A 197 7.91 9.57 -0.11
C ILE A 197 8.51 9.58 1.29
N VAL A 198 7.96 8.79 2.20
CA VAL A 198 8.26 8.88 3.63
C VAL A 198 8.51 7.48 4.18
N ALA A 199 9.64 7.32 4.87
CA ALA A 199 9.91 6.18 5.74
C ALA A 199 10.14 6.73 7.14
N GLU A 200 9.26 6.41 8.11
CA GLU A 200 9.39 7.00 9.46
C GLU A 200 8.95 6.08 10.61
N VAL A 201 9.55 6.31 11.77
CA VAL A 201 9.10 5.76 13.05
C VAL A 201 8.38 6.86 13.83
N GLY A 202 7.17 6.57 14.31
CA GLY A 202 6.37 7.51 15.10
C GLY A 202 7.12 8.02 16.33
N ARG A 203 7.08 9.34 16.55
CA ARG A 203 7.81 10.02 17.64
C ARG A 203 7.55 9.36 19.01
N GLY A 204 8.60 8.90 19.67
CA GLY A 204 8.58 8.39 21.04
C GLY A 204 8.36 6.87 21.20
N ARG A 205 8.56 6.09 20.13
CA ARG A 205 8.45 4.62 20.14
C ARG A 205 9.81 3.94 19.90
N SER A 206 9.91 2.68 20.32
CA SER A 206 11.14 1.90 20.45
C SER A 206 11.43 1.00 19.25
N GLY A 207 11.22 1.51 18.02
CA GLY A 207 11.53 0.79 16.78
C GLY A 207 12.72 1.38 16.03
N ARG A 208 13.38 0.59 15.19
CA ARG A 208 14.40 1.06 14.23
C ARG A 208 13.76 1.88 13.12
N GLU A 209 14.42 2.97 12.75
CA GLU A 209 14.01 3.80 11.60
C GLU A 209 14.03 2.94 10.32
N GLY A 210 12.90 2.96 9.60
CA GLY A 210 12.82 2.39 8.27
C GLY A 210 13.88 3.03 7.37
N MET A 211 14.64 2.22 6.67
CA MET A 211 15.68 2.74 5.78
C MET A 211 15.03 3.19 4.47
N TRP A 212 15.44 4.35 3.96
CA TRP A 212 15.15 4.73 2.58
C TRP A 212 16.42 4.53 1.77
N ARG A 213 16.34 3.68 0.75
CA ARG A 213 17.40 3.52 -0.25
C ARG A 213 16.82 3.88 -1.61
N SER A 214 17.43 4.87 -2.25
CA SER A 214 17.29 5.08 -3.69
C SER A 214 18.58 4.67 -4.37
N THR A 215 18.46 3.82 -5.39
CA THR A 215 19.55 3.55 -6.32
C THR A 215 19.26 4.36 -7.57
N LEU A 216 19.79 5.59 -7.65
CA LEU A 216 19.77 6.37 -8.88
C LEU A 216 20.87 5.83 -9.80
N ALA A 217 20.50 5.24 -10.94
CA ALA A 217 21.43 5.06 -12.04
C ALA A 217 21.63 6.42 -12.73
N ILE A 218 22.80 7.04 -12.52
CA ILE A 218 23.22 8.29 -13.19
C ILE A 218 23.86 7.96 -14.53
#